data_AF-A0A8D8B6W1-F1
#
_entry.id   AF-A0A8D8B6W1-F1
#
_cell.length_a   1.000
_cell.length_b   1.000
_cell.length_c   1.000
_cell.angle_alpha   90.00
_cell.angle_beta   90.00
_cell.angle_gamma   90.00
#
_symmetry.space_group_name_H-M   'P 1'
#
loop_
_entity.id
_entity.type
_entity.pdbx_description
1 polymer ?
#
loop_
_entity_poly.entity_id
_entity_poly.type
_entity_poly.pdbx_seq_one_letter_code
_entity_poly.pdbx_strand_id
1 'polypeptide(L)'
;MLLRSLASTGKLLRHKPIPSLARQLSSTHREIPALTKERYPVQRGQFAEVTDGDIAKFESILGGSRVLTQSEDIQGFNIDYLGSVRGYSRVVLKPKSNGEVAEIMKFCNERRLAVCPQGGNTGLVGGSVPVFDEVVLSLQLMDKIEQIDEYSGILVCQAGCVLGTLEEKANEKGLVMPLDLGAKGSCHIGGNVSTNAGGLRLVRYGNLHGSVLGVEAVTAEGCIMDLMSNFKKDNTGYHLKHLFIGSEGTLGIITRLSIFCPTASKSVNVAFLGLESFDAVRSTFLAAKRGLGEILSSCEMIDALSLEASTTHFNLQSPIEKYPFYMLIETSGSNMTHDEEK
;
A
#
# COMPACT_ATOMS: atom_id res chain seq x y z
N MET A 1 28.48 34.17 30.22
CA MET A 1 29.57 33.37 30.83
C MET A 1 28.93 32.08 31.35
N LEU A 2 29.11 30.88 30.82
CA LEU A 2 29.98 30.33 29.78
C LEU A 2 29.11 29.55 28.78
N LEU A 3 29.24 29.86 27.48
CA LEU A 3 29.02 28.89 26.40
C LEU A 3 30.27 28.02 26.30
N ARG A 4 30.14 26.70 26.27
CA ARG A 4 31.16 25.81 25.70
C ARG A 4 30.63 25.22 24.41
N SER A 5 31.22 25.72 23.33
CA SER A 5 31.24 25.12 21.99
C SER A 5 31.75 23.68 22.06
N LEU A 6 30.97 22.75 21.52
CA LEU A 6 31.43 21.45 21.06
C LEU A 6 31.16 21.36 19.56
N ALA A 7 32.00 22.04 18.79
CA ALA A 7 32.20 21.71 17.39
C ALA A 7 33.08 20.45 17.28
N SER A 8 32.80 19.65 16.25
CA SER A 8 33.56 18.49 15.75
C SER A 8 33.32 17.14 16.45
N THR A 9 32.33 16.41 15.94
CA THR A 9 32.50 15.08 15.31
C THR A 9 31.15 14.59 14.80
N GLY A 10 30.57 15.31 13.83
CA GLY A 10 29.49 14.79 13.02
C GLY A 10 30.03 13.66 12.14
N LYS A 11 29.99 12.42 12.63
CA LYS A 11 30.09 11.25 11.74
C LYS A 11 28.84 11.27 10.87
N LEU A 12 28.98 11.72 9.61
CA LEU A 12 28.03 11.38 8.56
C LEU A 12 27.86 9.86 8.57
N LEU A 13 26.73 9.39 9.08
CA LEU A 13 26.26 8.04 8.85
C LEU A 13 25.91 7.96 7.36
N ARG A 14 26.89 7.56 6.55
CA ARG A 14 26.65 7.20 5.15
C ARG A 14 25.55 6.16 5.14
N HIS A 15 24.47 6.46 4.42
CA HIS A 15 23.38 5.53 4.11
C HIS A 15 24.00 4.25 3.54
N LYS A 16 24.11 3.21 4.37
CA LYS A 16 24.27 1.86 3.87
C LYS A 16 22.87 1.41 3.45
N PRO A 17 22.67 0.86 2.24
CA PRO A 17 21.40 0.24 1.90
C PRO A 17 21.15 -0.87 2.92
N ILE A 18 20.06 -0.75 3.67
CA ILE A 18 19.56 -1.84 4.49
C ILE A 18 19.25 -2.97 3.50
N PRO A 19 19.92 -4.13 3.56
CA PRO A 19 19.53 -5.28 2.75
C PRO A 19 18.06 -5.54 3.03
N SER A 20 17.24 -5.76 1.99
CA SER A 20 15.80 -5.94 2.11
C SER A 20 15.46 -7.06 3.11
N LEU A 21 15.25 -6.68 4.38
CA LEU A 21 14.74 -7.56 5.44
C LEU A 21 13.30 -8.03 5.16
N ALA A 22 12.67 -7.49 4.12
CA ALA A 22 11.38 -7.93 3.58
C ALA A 22 11.33 -9.42 3.17
N ARG A 23 12.48 -10.12 3.09
CA ARG A 23 12.53 -11.57 2.79
C ARG A 23 12.62 -12.50 4.01
N GLN A 24 12.77 -12.00 5.24
CA GLN A 24 13.00 -12.86 6.42
C GLN A 24 11.81 -13.02 7.38
N LEU A 25 10.62 -12.57 7.00
CA LEU A 25 9.36 -12.95 7.70
C LEU A 25 8.59 -14.09 7.01
N SER A 26 9.19 -14.72 5.99
CA SER A 26 8.70 -15.97 5.43
C SER A 26 9.55 -17.11 5.97
N SER A 27 8.92 -18.10 6.60
CA SER A 27 9.47 -19.41 7.00
C SER A 27 9.91 -19.63 8.45
N THR A 28 9.11 -19.22 9.43
CA THR A 28 8.82 -20.14 10.53
C THR A 28 7.49 -20.81 10.20
N HIS A 29 7.42 -22.14 10.27
CA HIS A 29 6.21 -22.93 9.99
C HIS A 29 5.01 -22.37 10.77
N ARG A 30 4.24 -21.46 10.16
CA ARG A 30 2.89 -21.15 10.61
C ARG A 30 2.03 -22.31 10.14
N GLU A 31 1.39 -23.01 11.08
CA GLU A 31 0.34 -23.96 10.74
C GLU A 31 -0.63 -23.29 9.76
N ILE A 32 -1.01 -24.02 8.72
CA ILE A 32 -1.94 -23.49 7.72
C ILE A 32 -3.27 -23.23 8.44
N PRO A 33 -3.78 -21.98 8.50
CA PRO A 33 -4.96 -21.65 9.30
C PRO A 33 -6.18 -22.48 8.85
N ALA A 34 -7.08 -22.85 9.75
CA ALA A 34 -8.35 -23.49 9.36
C ALA A 34 -9.16 -22.58 8.41
N LEU A 35 -10.07 -23.17 7.61
CA LEU A 35 -10.84 -22.38 6.64
C LEU A 35 -11.68 -21.33 7.35
N THR A 36 -11.82 -20.15 6.74
CA THR A 36 -12.64 -19.05 7.29
C THR A 36 -14.06 -19.52 7.59
N LYS A 37 -14.66 -20.33 6.70
CA LYS A 37 -15.99 -20.92 6.91
C LYS A 37 -16.12 -21.87 8.10
N GLU A 38 -15.02 -22.44 8.59
CA GLU A 38 -15.00 -23.35 9.75
C GLU A 38 -14.89 -22.56 11.05
N ARG A 39 -14.29 -21.36 10.99
CA ARG A 39 -14.01 -20.51 12.16
C ARG A 39 -15.10 -19.48 12.42
N TYR A 40 -15.79 -19.02 11.38
CA TYR A 40 -16.79 -17.96 11.46
C TYR A 40 -18.15 -18.45 10.92
N PRO A 41 -19.28 -18.00 11.50
CA PRO A 41 -20.62 -18.41 11.10
C PRO A 41 -21.08 -17.68 9.81
N VAL A 42 -20.30 -17.78 8.74
CA VAL A 42 -20.59 -17.19 7.44
C VAL A 42 -21.19 -18.22 6.50
N GLN A 43 -22.15 -17.79 5.67
CA GLN A 43 -22.79 -18.64 4.67
C GLN A 43 -22.31 -18.27 3.27
N ARG A 44 -22.03 -19.28 2.46
CA ARG A 44 -21.66 -19.08 1.06
C ARG A 44 -22.86 -18.51 0.30
N GLY A 45 -22.64 -17.43 -0.45
CA GLY A 45 -23.66 -16.86 -1.32
C GLY A 45 -24.10 -17.82 -2.43
N GLN A 46 -25.19 -17.47 -3.12
CA GLN A 46 -25.70 -18.23 -4.28
C GLN A 46 -24.85 -17.96 -5.54
N PHE A 47 -23.58 -18.37 -5.51
CA PHE A 47 -22.67 -18.32 -6.65
C PHE A 47 -22.52 -19.69 -7.27
N ALA A 48 -22.22 -19.74 -8.57
CA ALA A 48 -21.80 -20.98 -9.20
C ALA A 48 -20.43 -21.43 -8.65
N GLU A 49 -20.10 -22.70 -8.86
CA GLU A 49 -18.77 -23.24 -8.60
C GLU A 49 -17.97 -23.27 -9.92
N VAL A 50 -16.66 -23.12 -9.81
CA VAL A 50 -15.73 -23.20 -10.95
C VAL A 50 -15.66 -24.64 -11.46
N THR A 51 -15.87 -24.80 -12.76
CA THR A 51 -15.75 -26.08 -13.48
C THR A 51 -14.50 -26.12 -14.37
N ASP A 52 -14.13 -27.30 -14.87
CA ASP A 52 -13.02 -27.44 -15.83
C ASP A 52 -13.27 -26.67 -17.13
N GLY A 53 -14.54 -26.53 -17.54
CA GLY A 53 -14.91 -25.68 -18.68
C GLY A 53 -14.68 -24.19 -18.43
N ASP A 54 -14.89 -23.73 -17.20
CA ASP A 54 -14.59 -22.35 -16.81
C ASP A 54 -13.06 -22.10 -16.80
N ILE A 55 -12.28 -23.07 -16.31
CA ILE A 55 -10.81 -23.03 -16.37
C ILE A 55 -10.34 -22.93 -17.82
N ALA A 56 -10.82 -23.79 -18.71
CA ALA A 56 -10.47 -23.74 -20.13
C ALA A 56 -10.85 -22.38 -20.78
N LYS A 57 -11.98 -21.77 -20.36
CA LYS A 57 -12.34 -20.42 -20.81
C LYS A 57 -11.34 -19.38 -20.31
N PHE A 58 -10.95 -19.41 -19.03
CA PHE A 58 -9.92 -18.49 -18.51
C PHE A 58 -8.57 -18.66 -19.21
N GLU A 59 -8.18 -19.90 -19.52
CA GLU A 59 -6.96 -20.19 -20.29
C GLU A 59 -7.04 -19.65 -21.72
N SER A 60 -8.22 -19.63 -22.33
CA SER A 60 -8.40 -19.00 -23.65
C SER A 60 -8.22 -17.47 -23.61
N ILE A 61 -8.56 -16.83 -22.48
CA ILE A 61 -8.44 -15.37 -22.29
C ILE A 61 -6.98 -15.00 -21.97
N LEU A 62 -6.35 -15.74 -21.06
CA LEU A 62 -5.05 -15.38 -20.49
C LEU A 62 -3.87 -16.19 -21.07
N GLY A 63 -4.11 -17.34 -21.66
CA GLY A 63 -3.10 -18.39 -21.85
C GLY A 63 -2.84 -19.18 -20.56
N GLY A 64 -2.47 -20.45 -20.70
CA GLY A 64 -2.40 -21.41 -19.59
C GLY A 64 -1.48 -21.02 -18.44
N SER A 65 -0.32 -20.40 -18.70
CA SER A 65 0.64 -20.04 -17.64
C SER A 65 0.19 -18.93 -16.68
N ARG A 66 -0.95 -18.30 -16.95
CA ARG A 66 -1.54 -17.21 -16.14
C ARG A 66 -2.83 -17.61 -15.44
N VAL A 67 -3.18 -18.89 -15.49
CA VAL A 67 -4.29 -19.53 -14.77
C VAL A 67 -3.68 -20.57 -13.84
N LEU A 68 -3.65 -20.28 -12.53
CA LEU A 68 -3.07 -21.21 -11.55
C LEU A 68 -4.16 -22.05 -10.93
N THR A 69 -3.97 -23.38 -10.95
CA THR A 69 -4.93 -24.37 -10.42
C THR A 69 -4.27 -25.40 -9.49
N GLN A 70 -2.93 -25.46 -9.47
CA GLN A 70 -2.18 -26.36 -8.60
C GLN A 70 -2.23 -25.86 -7.16
N SER A 71 -2.44 -26.77 -6.21
CA SER A 71 -2.62 -26.46 -4.79
C SER A 71 -1.46 -25.64 -4.22
N GLU A 72 -0.22 -26.00 -4.57
CA GLU A 72 0.99 -25.33 -4.08
C GLU A 72 1.08 -23.87 -4.57
N ASP A 73 0.65 -23.61 -5.81
CA ASP A 73 0.73 -22.29 -6.44
C ASP A 73 -0.35 -21.32 -5.93
N ILE A 74 -1.53 -21.85 -5.55
CA ILE A 74 -2.68 -21.05 -5.12
C ILE A 74 -2.74 -20.83 -3.60
N GLN A 75 -1.98 -21.59 -2.81
CA GLN A 75 -2.04 -21.53 -1.35
C GLN A 75 -1.78 -20.11 -0.81
N GLY A 76 -0.75 -19.43 -1.33
CA GLY A 76 -0.39 -18.07 -0.90
C GLY A 76 -1.45 -17.00 -1.20
N PHE A 77 -2.35 -17.27 -2.15
CA PHE A 77 -3.46 -16.38 -2.51
C PHE A 77 -4.69 -16.58 -1.61
N ASN A 78 -4.77 -17.72 -0.91
CA ASN A 78 -5.88 -18.05 -0.03
C ASN A 78 -5.63 -17.64 1.43
N ILE A 79 -4.40 -17.33 1.83
CA ILE A 79 -4.04 -16.99 3.21
C ILE A 79 -3.71 -15.50 3.29
N ASP A 80 -4.29 -14.78 4.25
CA ASP A 80 -4.02 -13.36 4.42
C ASP A 80 -2.63 -13.10 5.04
N TYR A 81 -2.23 -11.83 5.04
CA TYR A 81 -0.93 -11.40 5.56
C TYR A 81 -0.69 -11.82 7.02
N LEU A 82 -1.73 -11.79 7.86
CA LEU A 82 -1.61 -12.14 9.28
C LEU A 82 -1.62 -13.66 9.51
N GLY A 83 -2.02 -14.47 8.52
CA GLY A 83 -2.35 -15.88 8.73
C GLY A 83 -3.57 -16.07 9.63
N SER A 84 -4.47 -15.08 9.63
CA SER A 84 -5.66 -15.02 10.46
C SER A 84 -6.90 -15.62 9.79
N VAL A 85 -6.97 -15.63 8.46
CA VAL A 85 -8.08 -16.16 7.66
C VAL A 85 -7.56 -16.96 6.46
N ARG A 86 -8.34 -17.94 6.00
CA ARG A 86 -7.99 -18.80 4.86
C ARG A 86 -9.20 -19.16 3.99
N GLY A 87 -9.15 -18.80 2.72
CA GLY A 87 -10.09 -19.26 1.68
C GLY A 87 -9.76 -20.64 1.11
N TYR A 88 -10.52 -21.10 0.12
CA TYR A 88 -10.27 -22.33 -0.62
C TYR A 88 -10.55 -22.17 -2.12
N SER A 89 -10.22 -21.01 -2.67
CA SER A 89 -10.23 -20.79 -4.12
C SER A 89 -9.40 -21.85 -4.83
N ARG A 90 -9.94 -22.35 -5.94
CA ARG A 90 -9.32 -23.38 -6.79
C ARG A 90 -8.63 -22.79 -8.02
N VAL A 91 -8.75 -21.48 -8.25
CA VAL A 91 -8.22 -20.82 -9.44
C VAL A 91 -7.77 -19.39 -9.13
N VAL A 92 -6.55 -19.06 -9.58
CA VAL A 92 -6.00 -17.71 -9.54
C VAL A 92 -5.73 -17.25 -10.97
N LEU A 93 -6.24 -16.07 -11.32
CA LEU A 93 -6.12 -15.46 -12.63
C LEU A 93 -5.13 -14.28 -12.58
N LYS A 94 -4.22 -14.21 -13.55
CA LYS A 94 -3.16 -13.18 -13.62
C LYS A 94 -3.24 -12.35 -14.92
N PRO A 95 -4.22 -11.43 -15.04
CA PRO A 95 -4.33 -10.53 -16.20
C PRO A 95 -3.13 -9.57 -16.32
N LYS A 96 -2.89 -9.09 -17.54
CA LYS A 96 -1.85 -8.12 -17.94
C LYS A 96 -2.43 -6.85 -18.56
N SER A 97 -3.74 -6.83 -18.82
CA SER A 97 -4.40 -5.69 -19.46
C SER A 97 -5.82 -5.48 -18.92
N ASN A 98 -6.31 -4.25 -19.08
CA ASN A 98 -7.68 -3.89 -18.73
C ASN A 98 -8.72 -4.72 -19.53
N GLY A 99 -8.45 -4.99 -20.81
CA GLY A 99 -9.32 -5.83 -21.64
C GLY A 99 -9.46 -7.27 -21.13
N GLU A 100 -8.37 -7.88 -20.64
CA GLU A 100 -8.43 -9.21 -20.03
C GLU A 100 -9.25 -9.20 -18.73
N VAL A 101 -9.10 -8.16 -17.89
CA VAL A 101 -9.93 -8.00 -16.68
C VAL A 101 -11.41 -7.88 -17.05
N ALA A 102 -11.73 -7.07 -18.05
CA ALA A 102 -13.10 -6.89 -18.55
C ALA A 102 -13.71 -8.21 -19.06
N GLU A 103 -12.97 -9.00 -19.84
CA GLU A 103 -13.47 -10.28 -20.35
C GLU A 103 -13.68 -11.30 -19.22
N ILE A 104 -12.76 -11.36 -18.25
CA ILE A 104 -12.91 -12.22 -17.06
C ILE A 104 -14.14 -11.82 -16.26
N MET A 105 -14.31 -10.54 -15.95
CA MET A 105 -15.44 -10.06 -15.14
C MET A 105 -16.77 -10.31 -15.84
N LYS A 106 -16.84 -10.06 -17.15
CA LYS A 106 -18.03 -10.37 -17.96
C LYS A 106 -18.38 -11.86 -17.87
N PHE A 107 -17.41 -12.75 -18.06
CA PHE A 107 -17.62 -14.19 -17.99
C PHE A 107 -18.05 -14.64 -16.59
N CYS A 108 -17.38 -14.15 -15.54
CA CYS A 108 -17.75 -14.43 -14.15
C CYS A 108 -19.17 -13.95 -13.83
N ASN A 109 -19.58 -12.78 -14.34
CA ASN A 109 -20.93 -12.27 -14.17
C ASN A 109 -21.99 -13.16 -14.85
N GLU A 110 -21.75 -13.56 -16.11
CA GLU A 110 -22.62 -14.48 -16.86
C GLU A 110 -22.77 -15.83 -16.15
N ARG A 111 -21.67 -16.36 -15.58
CA ARG A 111 -21.65 -17.64 -14.85
C ARG A 111 -22.05 -17.51 -13.38
N ARG A 112 -22.23 -16.29 -12.86
CA ARG A 112 -22.39 -15.99 -11.42
C ARG A 112 -21.26 -16.58 -10.57
N LEU A 113 -20.01 -16.46 -11.01
CA LEU A 113 -18.83 -16.78 -10.23
C LEU A 113 -18.42 -15.56 -9.40
N ALA A 114 -18.21 -15.75 -8.11
CA ALA A 114 -17.68 -14.69 -7.24
C ALA A 114 -16.19 -14.47 -7.52
N VAL A 115 -15.74 -13.21 -7.41
CA VAL A 115 -14.36 -12.80 -7.69
C VAL A 115 -13.79 -12.05 -6.48
N CYS A 116 -12.56 -12.37 -6.10
CA CYS A 116 -11.79 -11.71 -5.06
C CYS A 116 -10.59 -10.98 -5.71
N PRO A 117 -10.65 -9.65 -5.89
CA PRO A 117 -9.53 -8.87 -6.40
C PRO A 117 -8.36 -8.87 -5.41
N GLN A 118 -7.15 -9.15 -5.89
CA GLN A 118 -5.97 -9.21 -5.04
C GLN A 118 -4.78 -8.44 -5.62
N GLY A 119 -4.28 -7.48 -4.82
CA GLY A 119 -3.01 -6.79 -5.06
C GLY A 119 -1.84 -7.54 -4.43
N GLY A 120 -1.03 -6.83 -3.63
CA GLY A 120 0.13 -7.40 -2.94
C GLY A 120 -0.18 -8.31 -1.74
N ASN A 121 -1.46 -8.57 -1.44
CA ASN A 121 -1.94 -9.34 -0.29
C ASN A 121 -1.35 -8.88 1.07
N THR A 122 -1.31 -7.56 1.30
CA THR A 122 -0.81 -6.94 2.54
C THR A 122 -1.91 -6.32 3.40
N GLY A 123 -3.18 -6.62 3.08
CA GLY A 123 -4.34 -6.13 3.83
C GLY A 123 -4.43 -6.80 5.20
N LEU A 124 -4.98 -6.09 6.18
CA LEU A 124 -5.03 -6.53 7.58
C LEU A 124 -6.45 -6.84 8.08
N VAL A 125 -7.45 -6.77 7.21
CA VAL A 125 -8.87 -6.96 7.53
C VAL A 125 -9.50 -8.15 6.82
N GLY A 126 -8.69 -9.02 6.21
CA GLY A 126 -9.13 -10.22 5.49
C GLY A 126 -9.75 -9.98 4.10
N GLY A 127 -9.94 -8.72 3.68
CA GLY A 127 -10.55 -8.39 2.38
C GLY A 127 -9.73 -8.76 1.13
N SER A 128 -8.44 -9.09 1.29
CA SER A 128 -7.57 -9.47 0.17
C SER A 128 -7.59 -10.95 -0.17
N VAL A 129 -8.33 -11.79 0.57
CA VAL A 129 -8.40 -13.23 0.33
C VAL A 129 -9.86 -13.73 0.26
N PRO A 130 -10.12 -14.83 -0.47
CA PRO A 130 -11.43 -15.48 -0.50
C PRO A 130 -11.91 -15.93 0.89
N VAL A 131 -13.22 -15.96 1.10
CA VAL A 131 -13.82 -16.65 2.26
C VAL A 131 -14.11 -18.11 1.91
N PHE A 132 -14.59 -18.34 0.70
CA PHE A 132 -14.95 -19.62 0.14
C PHE A 132 -14.07 -19.94 -1.08
N ASP A 133 -14.68 -20.19 -2.23
CA ASP A 133 -14.09 -20.61 -3.50
C ASP A 133 -14.09 -19.49 -4.55
N GLU A 134 -14.18 -18.22 -4.14
CA GLU A 134 -14.15 -17.07 -5.05
C GLU A 134 -12.90 -17.12 -5.94
N VAL A 135 -13.06 -16.81 -7.23
CA VAL A 135 -11.95 -16.71 -8.20
C VAL A 135 -11.03 -15.59 -7.74
N VAL A 136 -9.75 -15.90 -7.48
CA VAL A 136 -8.79 -14.83 -7.14
C VAL A 136 -8.33 -14.16 -8.42
N LEU A 137 -8.52 -12.84 -8.51
CA LEU A 137 -8.03 -12.04 -9.63
C LEU A 137 -6.82 -11.23 -9.17
N SER A 138 -5.62 -11.72 -9.49
CA SER A 138 -4.37 -11.11 -9.07
C SER A 138 -3.86 -10.09 -10.10
N LEU A 139 -3.74 -8.83 -9.70
CA LEU A 139 -3.27 -7.74 -10.57
C LEU A 139 -1.75 -7.66 -10.70
N GLN A 140 -0.99 -8.62 -10.16
CA GLN A 140 0.47 -8.55 -10.05
C GLN A 140 1.23 -8.46 -11.39
N LEU A 141 0.61 -8.85 -12.52
CA LEU A 141 1.22 -8.72 -13.85
C LEU A 141 0.80 -7.45 -14.58
N MET A 142 -0.01 -6.60 -13.95
CA MET A 142 -0.34 -5.26 -14.41
C MET A 142 0.57 -4.25 -13.72
N ASP A 143 1.87 -4.32 -13.99
CA ASP A 143 2.95 -3.65 -13.24
C ASP A 143 3.68 -2.56 -14.03
N LYS A 144 3.11 -2.12 -15.17
CA LYS A 144 3.74 -1.10 -16.02
C LYS A 144 3.54 0.31 -15.49
N ILE A 145 4.65 1.05 -15.38
CA ILE A 145 4.66 2.50 -15.26
C ILE A 145 4.59 3.07 -16.67
N GLU A 146 3.54 3.84 -16.96
CA GLU A 146 3.27 4.34 -18.31
C GLU A 146 3.84 5.75 -18.52
N GLN A 147 3.82 6.58 -17.47
CA GLN A 147 4.29 7.95 -17.53
C GLN A 147 4.73 8.43 -16.15
N ILE A 148 5.82 9.19 -16.10
CA ILE A 148 6.19 10.06 -14.98
C ILE A 148 6.56 11.41 -15.57
N ASP A 149 5.69 12.41 -15.39
CA ASP A 149 5.91 13.77 -15.85
C ASP A 149 6.52 14.63 -14.73
N GLU A 150 7.80 14.96 -14.87
CA GLU A 150 8.58 15.77 -13.93
C GLU A 150 8.10 17.23 -13.83
N TYR A 151 7.39 17.75 -14.84
CA TYR A 151 6.89 19.13 -14.84
C TYR A 151 5.60 19.25 -14.04
N SER A 152 4.64 18.36 -14.29
CA SER A 152 3.34 18.38 -13.61
C SER A 152 3.34 17.62 -12.28
N GLY A 153 4.31 16.72 -12.09
CA GLY A 153 4.35 15.76 -10.98
C GLY A 153 3.34 14.64 -11.15
N ILE A 154 2.91 14.30 -12.37
CA ILE A 154 1.87 13.29 -12.59
C ILE A 154 2.52 11.95 -12.95
N LEU A 155 2.14 10.90 -12.23
CA LEU A 155 2.50 9.53 -12.49
C LEU A 155 1.27 8.74 -12.95
N VAL A 156 1.38 8.05 -14.08
CA VAL A 156 0.35 7.14 -14.61
C VAL A 156 0.91 5.73 -14.64
N CYS A 157 0.21 4.78 -14.03
CA CYS A 157 0.66 3.41 -13.94
C CYS A 157 -0.50 2.42 -13.81
N GLN A 158 -0.19 1.15 -14.04
CA GLN A 158 -1.11 0.06 -13.81
C GLN A 158 -1.24 -0.26 -12.31
N ALA A 159 -2.40 -0.80 -11.92
CA ALA A 159 -2.78 -1.03 -10.53
C ALA A 159 -1.89 -2.01 -9.76
N GLY A 160 -1.16 -2.88 -10.46
CA GLY A 160 -0.24 -3.86 -9.90
C GLY A 160 1.17 -3.33 -9.60
N CYS A 161 1.47 -2.07 -9.92
CA CYS A 161 2.79 -1.50 -9.59
C CYS A 161 3.03 -1.48 -8.08
N VAL A 162 4.16 -2.04 -7.65
CA VAL A 162 4.61 -2.04 -6.25
C VAL A 162 4.97 -0.62 -5.81
N LEU A 163 4.47 -0.18 -4.66
CA LEU A 163 4.67 1.19 -4.15
C LEU A 163 6.16 1.56 -4.03
N GLY A 164 7.00 0.65 -3.53
CA GLY A 164 8.44 0.88 -3.41
C GLY A 164 9.13 1.12 -4.76
N THR A 165 8.72 0.41 -5.81
CA THR A 165 9.20 0.63 -7.18
C THR A 165 8.74 1.97 -7.73
N LEU A 166 7.50 2.38 -7.44
CA LEU A 166 6.99 3.70 -7.82
C LEU A 166 7.76 4.83 -7.12
N GLU A 167 8.04 4.68 -5.82
CA GLU A 167 8.86 5.63 -5.05
C GLU A 167 10.26 5.77 -5.64
N GLU A 168 10.93 4.67 -5.97
CA GLU A 168 12.25 4.69 -6.61
C GLU A 168 12.21 5.47 -7.94
N LYS A 169 11.24 5.14 -8.81
CA LYS A 169 11.11 5.76 -10.14
C LYS A 169 10.66 7.22 -10.10
N ALA A 170 9.84 7.60 -9.13
CA ALA A 170 9.49 9.01 -8.88
C ALA A 170 10.72 9.79 -8.40
N ASN A 171 11.53 9.21 -7.50
CA ASN A 171 12.74 9.86 -6.98
C ASN A 171 13.80 10.11 -8.06
N GLU A 172 13.94 9.20 -9.04
CA GLU A 172 14.78 9.43 -10.24
C GLU A 172 14.41 10.71 -11.01
N LYS A 173 13.17 11.18 -10.85
CA LYS A 173 12.61 12.40 -11.45
C LYS A 173 12.51 13.59 -10.49
N GLY A 174 13.07 13.49 -9.29
CA GLY A 174 12.98 14.53 -8.27
C GLY A 174 11.56 14.67 -7.69
N LEU A 175 10.77 13.61 -7.75
CA LEU A 175 9.43 13.51 -7.19
C LEU A 175 9.40 12.46 -6.07
N VAL A 176 8.35 12.46 -5.24
CA VAL A 176 8.07 11.42 -4.24
C VAL A 176 6.64 10.92 -4.40
N MET A 177 6.37 9.68 -3.98
CA MET A 177 5.00 9.22 -3.82
C MET A 177 4.35 9.98 -2.65
N PRO A 178 3.06 10.38 -2.78
CA PRO A 178 2.36 11.14 -1.74
C PRO A 178 1.99 10.28 -0.51
N LEU A 179 2.32 8.99 -0.51
CA LEU A 179 2.08 8.05 0.57
C LEU A 179 3.33 7.19 0.78
N ASP A 180 3.52 6.73 2.01
CA ASP A 180 4.54 5.75 2.36
C ASP A 180 4.06 4.89 3.54
N LEU A 181 4.37 3.60 3.52
CA LEU A 181 3.86 2.65 4.51
C LEU A 181 4.79 1.43 4.66
N GLY A 182 4.68 0.72 5.79
CA GLY A 182 5.58 -0.39 6.13
C GLY A 182 5.60 -1.53 5.11
N ALA A 183 4.50 -1.74 4.38
CA ALA A 183 4.37 -2.76 3.35
C ALA A 183 4.83 -2.31 1.94
N LYS A 184 5.54 -1.17 1.80
CA LYS A 184 5.89 -0.58 0.49
C LYS A 184 6.59 -1.54 -0.47
N GLY A 185 7.33 -2.52 0.04
CA GLY A 185 8.05 -3.51 -0.75
C GLY A 185 7.16 -4.55 -1.44
N SER A 186 5.88 -4.62 -1.11
CA SER A 186 4.94 -5.60 -1.66
C SER A 186 3.54 -5.06 -1.95
N CYS A 187 3.08 -4.01 -1.28
CA CYS A 187 1.77 -3.44 -1.57
C CYS A 187 1.73 -2.85 -2.99
N HIS A 188 0.64 -3.13 -3.71
CA HIS A 188 0.40 -2.54 -5.03
C HIS A 188 -0.39 -1.25 -4.91
N ILE A 189 -0.13 -0.30 -5.80
CA ILE A 189 -0.77 1.02 -5.79
C ILE A 189 -2.29 0.95 -5.95
N GLY A 190 -2.81 0.02 -6.75
CA GLY A 190 -4.25 -0.22 -6.86
C GLY A 190 -4.85 -0.74 -5.55
N GLY A 191 -4.11 -1.56 -4.81
CA GLY A 191 -4.49 -1.96 -3.45
C GLY A 191 -4.50 -0.78 -2.48
N ASN A 192 -3.50 0.11 -2.56
CA ASN A 192 -3.46 1.32 -1.74
C ASN A 192 -4.66 2.22 -2.00
N VAL A 193 -5.03 2.43 -3.27
CA VAL A 193 -6.22 3.24 -3.62
C VAL A 193 -7.51 2.55 -3.19
N SER A 194 -7.66 1.25 -3.46
CA SER A 194 -8.85 0.48 -3.06
C SER A 194 -9.08 0.49 -1.56
N THR A 195 -8.04 0.56 -0.73
CA THR A 195 -8.17 0.64 0.74
C THR A 195 -8.07 2.07 1.29
N ASN A 196 -7.94 3.08 0.43
CA ASN A 196 -7.64 4.46 0.82
C ASN A 196 -6.49 4.54 1.85
N ALA A 197 -5.38 3.88 1.54
CA ALA A 197 -4.23 3.77 2.44
C ALA A 197 -3.74 5.16 2.86
N GLY A 198 -3.50 5.31 4.17
CA GLY A 198 -2.87 6.50 4.74
C GLY A 198 -1.35 6.36 4.74
N GLY A 199 -0.78 6.15 5.93
CA GLY A 199 0.64 5.89 6.12
C GLY A 199 1.40 7.08 6.70
N LEU A 200 2.73 6.94 6.69
CA LEU A 200 3.68 7.73 7.48
C LEU A 200 3.73 9.22 7.11
N ARG A 201 3.31 9.56 5.87
CA ARG A 201 3.38 10.90 5.29
C ARG A 201 2.01 11.58 5.14
N LEU A 202 0.95 10.98 5.68
CA LEU A 202 -0.43 11.49 5.55
C LEU A 202 -0.58 12.91 6.11
N VAL A 203 0.13 13.25 7.19
CA VAL A 203 0.06 14.59 7.80
C VAL A 203 0.48 15.71 6.83
N ARG A 204 1.34 15.40 5.84
CA ARG A 204 1.86 16.38 4.88
C ARG A 204 1.14 16.36 3.54
N TYR A 205 0.88 15.17 3.01
CA TYR A 205 0.33 15.03 1.65
C TYR A 205 -1.16 14.72 1.61
N GLY A 206 -1.77 14.46 2.77
CA GLY A 206 -3.18 14.19 2.90
C GLY A 206 -3.57 12.76 2.53
N ASN A 207 -4.85 12.58 2.22
CA ASN A 207 -5.41 11.29 1.84
C ASN A 207 -5.31 11.05 0.32
N LEU A 208 -5.52 9.81 -0.11
CA LEU A 208 -5.52 9.46 -1.52
C LEU A 208 -6.67 10.10 -2.31
N HIS A 209 -7.76 10.53 -1.66
CA HIS A 209 -8.78 11.34 -2.33
C HIS A 209 -8.22 12.67 -2.85
N GLY A 210 -7.19 13.24 -2.23
CA GLY A 210 -6.53 14.46 -2.71
C GLY A 210 -5.47 14.20 -3.78
N SER A 211 -4.75 13.08 -3.71
CA SER A 211 -3.60 12.81 -4.58
C SER A 211 -3.94 12.02 -5.85
N VAL A 212 -4.96 11.15 -5.82
CA VAL A 212 -5.39 10.39 -6.99
C VAL A 212 -6.18 11.31 -7.92
N LEU A 213 -5.66 11.49 -9.13
CA LEU A 213 -6.24 12.36 -10.15
C LEU A 213 -7.25 11.61 -11.02
N GLY A 214 -6.99 10.33 -11.29
CA GLY A 214 -7.83 9.51 -12.14
C GLY A 214 -7.70 8.02 -11.86
N VAL A 215 -8.73 7.28 -12.22
CA VAL A 215 -8.82 5.82 -12.06
C VAL A 215 -9.45 5.23 -13.32
N GLU A 216 -8.89 4.14 -13.82
CA GLU A 216 -9.59 3.24 -14.71
C GLU A 216 -9.99 2.01 -13.89
N ALA A 217 -11.26 1.60 -13.99
CA ALA A 217 -11.77 0.46 -13.25
C ALA A 217 -12.69 -0.42 -14.11
N VAL A 218 -12.71 -1.72 -13.79
CA VAL A 218 -13.64 -2.69 -14.40
C VAL A 218 -14.72 -3.04 -13.40
N THR A 219 -15.97 -2.83 -13.79
CA THR A 219 -17.16 -3.15 -13.00
C THR A 219 -17.44 -4.65 -12.97
N ALA A 220 -18.39 -5.08 -12.13
CA ALA A 220 -18.82 -6.47 -12.06
C ALA A 220 -19.37 -6.98 -13.40
N GLU A 221 -20.03 -6.14 -14.20
CA GLU A 221 -20.52 -6.52 -15.54
C GLU A 221 -19.42 -6.61 -16.61
N GLY A 222 -18.17 -6.26 -16.27
CA GLY A 222 -17.06 -6.18 -17.22
C GLY A 222 -17.03 -4.89 -18.04
N CYS A 223 -17.77 -3.85 -17.64
CA CYS A 223 -17.67 -2.53 -18.26
C CYS A 223 -16.41 -1.81 -17.74
N ILE A 224 -15.60 -1.30 -18.67
CA ILE A 224 -14.46 -0.43 -18.39
C ILE A 224 -14.97 0.99 -18.15
N MET A 225 -14.76 1.48 -16.94
CA MET A 225 -14.98 2.87 -16.57
C MET A 225 -13.66 3.63 -16.67
N ASP A 226 -13.52 4.43 -17.71
CA ASP A 226 -12.41 5.36 -17.86
C ASP A 226 -12.75 6.68 -17.12
N LEU A 227 -12.20 6.82 -15.91
CA LEU A 227 -12.28 8.02 -15.09
C LEU A 227 -10.88 8.63 -14.93
N MET A 228 -10.01 8.43 -15.92
CA MET A 228 -8.66 8.96 -15.93
C MET A 228 -8.69 10.48 -16.12
N SER A 229 -7.88 11.17 -15.32
CA SER A 229 -7.64 12.60 -15.46
C SER A 229 -6.20 12.88 -15.08
N ASN A 230 -5.57 13.76 -15.84
CA ASN A 230 -4.23 14.28 -15.56
C ASN A 230 -4.30 15.78 -15.21
N PHE A 231 -5.45 16.23 -14.70
CA PHE A 231 -5.65 17.60 -14.27
C PHE A 231 -5.76 17.66 -12.75
N LYS A 232 -5.05 18.60 -12.12
CA LYS A 232 -5.24 18.91 -10.70
C LYS A 232 -6.62 19.48 -10.39
N LYS A 233 -7.28 20.05 -11.40
CA LYS A 233 -8.62 20.64 -11.29
C LYS A 233 -9.42 20.24 -12.52
N ASP A 234 -10.49 19.51 -12.27
CA ASP A 234 -11.45 19.09 -13.28
C ASP A 234 -12.83 18.99 -12.62
N ASN A 235 -13.73 19.92 -12.96
CA ASN A 235 -15.06 20.03 -12.34
C ASN A 235 -16.17 19.71 -13.36
N THR A 236 -15.90 18.81 -14.31
CA THR A 236 -16.83 18.45 -15.38
C THR A 236 -17.83 17.36 -14.97
N GLY A 237 -18.52 17.57 -13.84
CA GLY A 237 -19.55 16.65 -13.32
C GLY A 237 -19.13 15.96 -12.03
N TYR A 238 -19.68 14.78 -11.76
CA TYR A 238 -19.38 14.02 -10.55
C TYR A 238 -17.96 13.43 -10.59
N HIS A 239 -17.24 13.52 -9.48
CA HIS A 239 -15.93 12.90 -9.32
C HIS A 239 -16.07 11.40 -8.99
N LEU A 240 -16.58 10.63 -9.95
CA LEU A 240 -16.89 9.21 -9.77
C LEU A 240 -15.68 8.37 -9.31
N LYS A 241 -14.45 8.81 -9.62
CA LYS A 241 -13.22 8.15 -9.13
C LYS A 241 -13.22 7.96 -7.61
N HIS A 242 -13.79 8.90 -6.85
CA HIS A 242 -13.82 8.81 -5.39
C HIS A 242 -14.64 7.65 -4.86
N LEU A 243 -15.58 7.11 -5.64
CA LEU A 243 -16.33 5.92 -5.24
C LEU A 243 -15.44 4.68 -5.20
N PHE A 244 -14.38 4.62 -6.01
CA PHE A 244 -13.43 3.50 -6.03
C PHE A 244 -12.31 3.61 -4.99
N ILE A 245 -12.06 4.82 -4.47
CA ILE A 245 -11.05 5.04 -3.42
C ILE A 245 -11.65 4.61 -2.08
N GLY A 246 -11.11 3.55 -1.48
CA GLY A 246 -11.67 2.96 -0.26
C GLY A 246 -12.83 1.99 -0.49
N SER A 247 -13.11 1.59 -1.73
CA SER A 247 -14.20 0.62 -2.02
C SER A 247 -13.81 -0.84 -1.81
N GLU A 248 -12.53 -1.11 -1.55
CA GLU A 248 -11.99 -2.46 -1.27
C GLU A 248 -12.36 -3.50 -2.34
N GLY A 249 -12.41 -3.09 -3.61
CA GLY A 249 -12.74 -3.97 -4.74
C GLY A 249 -14.23 -4.32 -4.89
N THR A 250 -15.11 -3.82 -4.01
CA THR A 250 -16.54 -4.19 -4.00
C THR A 250 -17.39 -3.52 -5.07
N LEU A 251 -16.93 -2.38 -5.61
CA LEU A 251 -17.61 -1.63 -6.68
C LEU A 251 -16.97 -1.85 -8.07
N GLY A 252 -15.80 -2.50 -8.11
CA GLY A 252 -15.03 -2.75 -9.32
C GLY A 252 -13.54 -2.90 -9.03
N ILE A 253 -12.81 -3.30 -10.05
CA ILE A 253 -11.37 -3.59 -10.00
C ILE A 253 -10.63 -2.42 -10.64
N ILE A 254 -9.87 -1.68 -9.84
CA ILE A 254 -8.96 -0.65 -10.34
C ILE A 254 -7.86 -1.33 -11.17
N THR A 255 -7.72 -0.96 -12.44
CA THR A 255 -6.73 -1.52 -13.38
C THR A 255 -5.58 -0.59 -13.68
N ARG A 256 -5.82 0.72 -13.61
CA ARG A 256 -4.85 1.78 -13.91
C ARG A 256 -5.24 3.04 -13.14
N LEU A 257 -4.26 3.88 -12.80
CA LEU A 257 -4.50 5.14 -12.11
C LEU A 257 -3.50 6.23 -12.47
N SER A 258 -3.93 7.47 -12.24
CA SER A 258 -3.12 8.68 -12.31
C SER A 258 -3.04 9.29 -10.91
N ILE A 259 -1.82 9.59 -10.45
CA ILE A 259 -1.56 10.10 -9.10
C ILE A 259 -0.59 11.28 -9.15
N PHE A 260 -0.86 12.30 -8.34
CA PHE A 260 0.03 13.43 -8.16
C PHE A 260 1.14 13.09 -7.17
N CYS A 261 2.37 13.18 -7.64
CA CYS A 261 3.62 13.00 -6.91
C CYS A 261 4.22 14.39 -6.58
N PRO A 262 4.31 14.76 -5.28
CA PRO A 262 4.98 15.99 -4.86
C PRO A 262 6.46 16.02 -5.25
N THR A 263 7.03 17.22 -5.35
CA THR A 263 8.49 17.38 -5.52
C THR A 263 9.22 16.85 -4.29
N ALA A 264 10.32 16.14 -4.51
CA ALA A 264 11.20 15.68 -3.45
C ALA A 264 11.79 16.88 -2.68
N SER A 265 11.80 16.77 -1.35
CA SER A 265 12.37 17.81 -0.49
C SER A 265 13.90 17.78 -0.54
N LYS A 266 14.54 18.95 -0.41
CA LYS A 266 16.01 19.07 -0.45
C LYS A 266 16.65 18.80 0.90
N SER A 267 15.89 18.98 1.98
CA SER A 267 16.29 18.66 3.34
C SER A 267 15.24 17.75 3.96
N VAL A 268 15.72 16.69 4.60
CA VAL A 268 14.91 15.75 5.37
C VAL A 268 15.63 15.51 6.69
N ASN A 269 14.93 15.71 7.81
CA ASN A 269 15.47 15.48 9.15
C ASN A 269 14.55 14.53 9.91
N VAL A 270 15.12 13.69 10.77
CA VAL A 270 14.39 12.78 11.65
C VAL A 270 14.87 12.98 13.08
N ALA A 271 13.95 13.28 13.98
CA ALA A 271 14.16 13.33 15.42
C ALA A 271 13.50 12.10 16.08
N PHE A 272 14.24 11.40 16.93
CA PHE A 272 13.73 10.30 17.76
C PHE A 272 13.82 10.73 19.23
N LEU A 273 12.67 10.92 19.86
CA LEU A 273 12.53 11.56 21.17
C LEU A 273 12.02 10.55 22.21
N GLY A 274 12.55 10.61 23.42
CA GLY A 274 12.04 9.90 24.60
C GLY A 274 11.16 10.80 25.45
N LEU A 275 10.04 10.29 25.96
CA LEU A 275 9.02 11.08 26.67
C LEU A 275 8.49 10.32 27.89
N GLU A 276 8.36 11.03 29.01
CA GLU A 276 8.00 10.46 30.32
C GLU A 276 6.49 10.19 30.50
N SER A 277 5.64 10.74 29.63
CA SER A 277 4.18 10.57 29.75
C SER A 277 3.46 10.81 28.44
N PHE A 278 2.21 10.34 28.37
CA PHE A 278 1.35 10.62 27.22
C PHE A 278 0.97 12.11 27.10
N ASP A 279 0.91 12.85 28.22
CA ASP A 279 0.72 14.30 28.16
C ASP A 279 1.95 15.02 27.59
N ALA A 280 3.16 14.48 27.81
CA ALA A 280 4.36 14.96 27.13
C ALA A 280 4.28 14.68 25.62
N VAL A 281 3.81 13.51 25.18
CA VAL A 281 3.53 13.21 23.76
C VAL A 281 2.60 14.27 23.14
N ARG A 282 1.48 14.55 23.80
CA ARG A 282 0.49 15.53 23.31
C ARG A 282 1.07 16.94 23.22
N SER A 283 1.84 17.35 24.23
CA SER A 283 2.47 18.67 24.29
C SER A 283 3.56 18.81 23.21
N THR A 284 4.38 17.77 23.03
CA THR A 284 5.40 17.69 21.96
C THR A 284 4.77 17.73 20.58
N PHE A 285 3.68 17.00 20.34
CA PHE A 285 2.95 17.06 19.07
C PHE A 285 2.39 18.48 18.79
N LEU A 286 1.82 19.14 19.81
CA LEU A 286 1.33 20.50 19.65
C LEU A 286 2.47 21.48 19.36
N ALA A 287 3.62 21.34 20.02
CA ALA A 287 4.81 22.11 19.77
C ALA A 287 5.35 21.88 18.35
N ALA A 288 5.48 20.62 17.92
CA ALA A 288 5.92 20.24 16.57
C ALA A 288 5.05 20.88 15.49
N LYS A 289 3.72 20.78 15.62
CA LYS A 289 2.79 21.42 14.67
C LYS A 289 2.93 22.95 14.60
N ARG A 290 3.23 23.61 15.72
CA ARG A 290 3.32 25.08 15.78
C ARG A 290 4.70 25.60 15.38
N GLY A 291 5.77 24.90 15.77
CA GLY A 291 7.15 25.31 15.53
C GLY A 291 7.67 24.88 14.17
N LEU A 292 7.46 23.60 13.81
CA LEU A 292 7.91 23.07 12.52
C LEU A 292 6.95 23.50 11.40
N GLY A 293 5.64 23.49 11.68
CA GLY A 293 4.63 24.01 10.76
C GLY A 293 4.64 23.26 9.43
N GLU A 294 4.87 23.99 8.35
CA GLU A 294 4.78 23.50 6.98
C GLU A 294 5.84 22.46 6.61
N ILE A 295 6.95 22.36 7.35
CA ILE A 295 8.00 21.35 7.05
C ILE A 295 7.72 20.01 7.73
N LEU A 296 6.78 19.91 8.67
CA LEU A 296 6.43 18.64 9.32
C LEU A 296 5.93 17.63 8.28
N SER A 297 6.58 16.46 8.19
CA SER A 297 6.24 15.39 7.23
C SER A 297 5.77 14.10 7.87
N SER A 298 6.18 13.81 9.10
CA SER A 298 5.70 12.66 9.87
C SER A 298 5.73 12.94 11.37
N CYS A 299 4.82 12.32 12.12
CA CYS A 299 4.78 12.42 13.57
C CYS A 299 4.14 11.15 14.16
N GLU A 300 4.98 10.18 14.51
CA GLU A 300 4.57 8.87 15.00
C GLU A 300 4.86 8.72 16.50
N MET A 301 4.02 7.99 17.21
CA MET A 301 4.19 7.64 18.62
C MET A 301 4.45 6.14 18.75
N ILE A 302 5.37 5.78 19.64
CA ILE A 302 5.71 4.39 19.94
C ILE A 302 5.72 4.24 21.47
N ASP A 303 5.00 3.26 22.02
CA ASP A 303 5.11 2.95 23.45
C ASP A 303 6.30 2.01 23.74
N ALA A 304 6.68 1.89 25.01
CA ALA A 304 7.82 1.06 25.41
C ALA A 304 7.69 -0.40 24.98
N LEU A 305 6.49 -0.98 25.04
CA LEU A 305 6.25 -2.38 24.69
C LEU A 305 6.42 -2.61 23.18
N SER A 306 5.94 -1.69 22.36
CA SER A 306 6.05 -1.74 20.89
C SER A 306 7.50 -1.59 20.43
N LEU A 307 8.27 -0.69 21.07
CA LEU A 307 9.70 -0.56 20.79
C LEU A 307 10.44 -1.82 21.23
N GLU A 308 10.17 -2.34 22.42
CA GLU A 308 10.78 -3.56 22.96
C GLU A 308 10.51 -4.79 22.09
N ALA A 309 9.26 -4.95 21.62
CA ALA A 309 8.91 -5.99 20.67
C ALA A 309 9.73 -5.86 19.38
N SER A 310 9.85 -4.64 18.86
CA SER A 310 10.61 -4.37 17.64
C SER A 310 12.10 -4.64 17.81
N THR A 311 12.73 -4.13 18.87
CA THR A 311 14.17 -4.32 19.13
C THR A 311 14.51 -5.78 19.39
N THR A 312 13.64 -6.50 20.10
CA THR A 312 13.83 -7.92 20.42
C THR A 312 13.68 -8.79 19.18
N HIS A 313 12.58 -8.68 18.44
CA HIS A 313 12.30 -9.57 17.32
C HIS A 313 13.12 -9.27 16.05
N PHE A 314 13.51 -8.01 15.84
CA PHE A 314 14.31 -7.61 14.67
C PHE A 314 15.80 -7.41 15.00
N ASN A 315 16.23 -7.73 16.22
CA ASN A 315 17.62 -7.55 16.69
C ASN A 315 18.14 -6.13 16.43
N LEU A 316 17.32 -5.13 16.74
CA LEU A 316 17.63 -3.71 16.59
C LEU A 316 18.04 -3.11 17.95
N GLN A 317 18.77 -2.00 17.92
CA GLN A 317 19.13 -1.25 19.12
C GLN A 317 18.37 0.08 19.15
N SER A 318 17.81 0.44 20.31
CA SER A 318 17.27 1.78 20.53
C SER A 318 18.41 2.81 20.43
N PRO A 319 18.22 3.94 19.71
CA PRO A 319 19.23 4.98 19.59
C PRO A 319 19.38 5.84 20.87
N ILE A 320 18.43 5.74 21.80
CA ILE A 320 18.39 6.47 23.07
C ILE A 320 18.04 5.53 24.24
N GLU A 321 18.13 6.04 25.46
CA GLU A 321 17.78 5.29 26.68
C GLU A 321 16.28 4.92 26.77
N LYS A 322 15.89 4.19 27.83
CA LYS A 322 14.53 3.67 27.99
C LYS A 322 13.58 4.76 28.50
N TYR A 323 12.46 4.93 27.81
CA TYR A 323 11.36 5.84 28.17
C TYR A 323 10.02 5.09 28.06
N PRO A 324 8.96 5.53 28.76
CA PRO A 324 7.64 4.92 28.62
C PRO A 324 7.01 5.21 27.25
N PHE A 325 7.36 6.33 26.62
CA PHE A 325 6.90 6.72 25.29
C PHE A 325 8.06 7.25 24.44
N TYR A 326 7.90 7.11 23.14
CA TYR A 326 8.80 7.63 22.13
C TYR A 326 8.02 8.36 21.05
N MET A 327 8.65 9.33 20.41
CA MET A 327 8.12 9.98 19.22
C MET A 327 9.17 10.00 18.11
N LEU A 328 8.73 9.72 16.88
CA LEU A 328 9.49 9.93 15.67
C LEU A 328 8.88 11.12 14.92
N ILE A 329 9.66 12.17 14.75
CA ILE A 329 9.25 13.39 14.03
C ILE A 329 10.13 13.51 12.81
N GLU A 330 9.51 13.61 11.63
CA GLU A 330 10.21 13.88 10.37
C GLU A 330 9.85 15.27 9.87
N THR A 331 10.85 16.01 9.37
CA THR A 331 10.64 17.23 8.58
C THR A 331 11.16 17.03 7.16
N SER A 332 10.47 17.67 6.22
CA SER A 332 10.81 17.69 4.79
C SER A 332 10.60 19.11 4.26
N GLY A 333 11.69 19.76 3.88
CA GLY A 333 11.70 21.16 3.45
C GLY A 333 12.69 21.47 2.33
N SER A 334 12.73 22.75 1.96
CA SER A 334 13.45 23.23 0.77
C SER A 334 14.81 23.84 1.09
N ASN A 335 15.09 24.15 2.37
CA ASN A 335 16.30 24.82 2.82
C ASN A 335 16.78 24.24 4.14
N MET A 336 17.87 23.48 4.09
CA MET A 336 18.44 22.78 5.25
C MET A 336 18.71 23.70 6.44
N THR A 337 19.24 24.90 6.23
CA THR A 337 19.57 25.81 7.35
C THR A 337 18.32 26.29 8.07
N HIS A 338 17.28 26.67 7.33
CA HIS A 338 16.02 27.09 7.95
C HIS A 338 15.31 25.91 8.62
N ASP A 339 15.40 24.72 8.02
CA ASP A 339 14.77 23.51 8.54
C ASP A 339 15.48 23.01 9.83
N GLU A 340 16.80 23.23 9.96
CA GLU A 340 17.59 22.93 11.17
C GLU A 340 17.42 23.99 12.29
N GLU A 341 17.13 25.24 11.93
CA GLU A 341 16.88 26.33 12.91
C GLU A 341 15.53 26.18 13.63
N LYS A 342 14.56 25.52 12.98
CA LYS A 342 13.21 25.24 13.52
C LYS A 342 13.19 24.05 14.47
#